data_AF-A0A3G8GYF9-F1
#
_entry.id   AF-A0A3G8GYF9-F1
#
_cell.length_a   1.000
_cell.length_b   1.000
_cell.length_c   1.000
_cell.angle_alpha   90.00
_cell.angle_beta   90.00
_cell.angle_gamma   90.00
#
_symmetry.space_group_name_H-M   'P 1'
#
loop_
_entity.id
_entity.type
_entity.pdbx_description
1 polymer ?
#
loop_
_entity_poly.entity_id
_entity_poly.type
_entity_poly.pdbx_seq_one_letter_code
_entity_poly.pdbx_strand_id
1 'polypeptide(L)'
;MKKNSLDYWVGLFVVLGFAALLFLALKAGNMSSLSFQETYTVTAQFDNIGGLKPRAPVKSAGVVVGRVAAINFDDKQYQATVTLNLEKRYEFPRDTSAKILTSGLLGEQYIGLEAGGDDKMLAQGGKITMTQSAVVLENLIGQFLYNKAADAGAGGGGSSAPAPAAAPAPSAPDASGPAPAALPAAPGMGGSK
;
A
#
# COMPACT_ATOMS: atom_id res chain seq x y z
N MET A 1 53.31 -47.92 6.16
CA MET A 1 52.98 -46.89 5.14
C MET A 1 51.49 -46.93 4.85
N LYS A 2 50.66 -46.04 5.42
CA LYS A 2 49.21 -45.84 5.07
C LYS A 2 48.69 -44.42 5.43
N LYS A 3 49.58 -43.42 5.58
CA LYS A 3 49.20 -42.07 6.08
C LYS A 3 48.38 -41.28 5.04
N ASN A 4 48.79 -41.34 3.77
CA ASN A 4 48.16 -40.60 2.69
C ASN A 4 46.69 -40.98 2.47
N SER A 5 46.31 -42.25 2.67
CA SER A 5 44.91 -42.68 2.50
C SER A 5 43.97 -42.10 3.56
N LEU A 6 44.49 -41.75 4.75
CA LEU A 6 43.72 -41.15 5.83
C LEU A 6 43.48 -39.66 5.55
N ASP A 7 44.49 -38.97 5.02
CA ASP A 7 44.41 -37.55 4.64
C ASP A 7 43.35 -37.32 3.55
N TYR A 8 43.26 -38.22 2.56
CA TYR A 8 42.19 -38.16 1.53
C TYR A 8 40.79 -38.38 2.12
N TRP A 9 40.64 -39.30 3.08
CA TRP A 9 39.35 -39.56 3.73
C TRP A 9 38.89 -38.40 4.61
N VAL A 10 39.82 -37.78 5.34
CA VAL A 10 39.54 -36.58 6.13
C VAL A 10 39.17 -35.41 5.20
N GLY A 11 39.93 -35.21 4.12
CA GLY A 11 39.61 -34.18 3.12
C GLY A 11 38.22 -34.39 2.49
N LEU A 12 37.89 -35.62 2.09
CA LEU A 12 36.57 -35.97 1.56
C LEU A 12 35.46 -35.71 2.58
N PHE A 13 35.67 -36.09 3.85
CA PHE A 13 34.70 -35.84 4.92
C PHE A 13 34.45 -34.34 5.15
N VAL A 14 35.51 -33.53 5.15
CA VAL A 14 35.40 -32.07 5.31
C VAL A 14 34.66 -31.44 4.13
N VAL A 15 34.97 -31.87 2.89
CA VAL A 15 34.27 -31.38 1.69
C VAL A 15 32.79 -31.77 1.72
N LEU A 16 32.47 -33.01 2.09
CA LEU A 16 31.08 -33.46 2.24
C LEU A 16 30.34 -32.67 3.32
N GLY A 17 30.99 -32.43 4.45
CA GLY A 17 30.44 -31.63 5.55
C GLY A 17 30.16 -30.19 5.11
N PHE A 18 31.09 -29.58 4.39
CA PHE A 18 30.90 -28.23 3.85
C PHE A 18 29.78 -28.19 2.81
N ALA A 19 29.69 -29.17 1.92
CA ALA A 19 28.61 -29.29 0.95
C ALA A 19 27.25 -29.47 1.63
N ALA A 20 27.17 -30.27 2.69
CA ALA A 20 25.96 -30.46 3.48
C ALA A 20 25.52 -29.17 4.20
N LEU A 21 26.47 -28.43 4.78
CA LEU A 21 26.19 -27.12 5.40
C LEU A 21 25.71 -26.10 4.36
N LEU A 22 26.35 -26.05 3.19
CA LEU A 22 25.93 -25.17 2.10
C LEU A 22 24.53 -25.53 1.60
N PHE A 23 24.24 -26.82 1.43
CA PHE A 23 22.91 -27.30 1.06
C PHE A 23 21.85 -26.92 2.09
N LEU A 24 22.15 -27.09 3.39
CA LEU A 24 21.24 -26.71 4.47
C LEU A 24 21.02 -25.19 4.51
N ALA A 25 22.06 -24.38 4.30
CA ALA A 25 21.97 -22.93 4.27
C ALA A 25 21.08 -22.43 3.12
N LEU A 26 21.25 -22.98 1.91
CA LEU A 26 20.42 -22.65 0.76
C LEU A 26 18.96 -23.08 0.96
N LYS A 27 18.74 -24.25 1.56
CA LYS A 27 17.40 -24.76 1.89
C LYS A 27 16.71 -23.93 2.97
N ALA A 28 17.43 -23.58 4.04
CA ALA A 28 16.92 -22.76 5.14
C ALA A 28 16.65 -21.31 4.72
N GLY A 29 17.44 -20.78 3.78
CA GLY A 29 17.23 -19.45 3.17
C GLY A 29 15.97 -19.34 2.30
N ASN A 30 15.18 -20.42 2.18
CA ASN A 30 13.96 -20.47 1.35
C ASN A 30 14.23 -20.05 -0.11
N MET A 31 15.42 -20.33 -0.62
CA MET A 31 15.82 -20.04 -2.00
C MET A 31 14.97 -20.84 -3.00
N SER A 32 14.39 -21.97 -2.57
CA SER A 32 13.43 -22.78 -3.34
C SER A 32 12.10 -22.09 -3.64
N SER A 33 11.81 -20.96 -2.97
CA SER A 33 10.63 -20.12 -3.21
C SER A 33 10.79 -19.20 -4.44
N LEU A 34 11.97 -19.21 -5.09
CA LEU A 34 12.12 -18.77 -6.49
C LEU A 34 11.42 -19.80 -7.38
N SER A 35 10.10 -19.72 -7.46
CA SER A 35 9.32 -20.48 -8.40
C SER A 35 9.69 -20.04 -9.82
N PHE A 36 10.47 -20.86 -10.53
CA PHE A 36 10.75 -20.71 -11.97
C PHE A 36 9.52 -21.01 -12.85
N GLN A 37 8.33 -20.81 -12.31
CA GLN A 37 7.09 -20.99 -13.06
C GLN A 37 6.91 -19.80 -13.96
N GLU A 38 6.43 -20.06 -15.17
CA GLU A 38 6.15 -18.99 -16.11
C GLU A 38 5.04 -18.11 -15.54
N THR A 39 5.31 -16.80 -15.45
CA THR A 39 4.38 -15.82 -14.90
C THR A 39 4.06 -14.76 -15.93
N TYR A 40 2.93 -14.08 -15.73
CA TYR A 40 2.59 -12.85 -16.41
C TYR A 40 2.40 -11.73 -15.39
N THR A 41 2.77 -10.52 -15.78
CA THR A 41 2.81 -9.35 -14.90
C THR A 41 1.55 -8.52 -15.09
N VAL A 42 0.91 -8.13 -14.00
CA VAL A 42 -0.21 -7.18 -14.00
C VAL A 42 0.01 -6.11 -12.93
N THR A 43 -0.66 -4.98 -13.07
CA THR A 43 -0.55 -3.85 -12.13
C THR A 43 -1.89 -3.53 -11.50
N ALA A 44 -1.87 -3.11 -10.24
CA ALA A 44 -3.03 -2.65 -9.50
C ALA A 44 -2.67 -1.39 -8.71
N GLN A 45 -3.58 -0.44 -8.61
CA GLN A 45 -3.38 0.80 -7.87
C GLN A 45 -4.23 0.84 -6.62
N PHE A 46 -3.65 1.24 -5.50
CA PHE A 46 -4.33 1.33 -4.21
C PHE A 46 -4.03 2.67 -3.55
N ASP A 47 -5.01 3.26 -2.88
CA ASP A 47 -4.81 4.47 -2.08
C ASP A 47 -4.01 4.19 -0.81
N ASN A 48 -4.23 3.01 -0.22
CA ASN A 48 -3.52 2.57 0.97
C ASN A 48 -3.21 1.07 0.88
N ILE A 49 -1.93 0.73 0.97
CA ILE A 49 -1.46 -0.66 0.93
C ILE A 49 -1.30 -1.28 2.32
N GLY A 50 -1.46 -0.51 3.38
CA GLY A 50 -1.20 -0.91 4.75
C GLY A 50 0.23 -1.41 4.95
N GLY A 51 0.34 -2.61 5.51
CA GLY A 51 1.58 -3.36 5.72
C GLY A 51 1.92 -4.36 4.60
N LEU A 52 1.35 -4.23 3.40
CA LEU A 52 1.69 -5.07 2.25
C LEU A 52 3.18 -4.90 1.88
N LYS A 53 3.86 -6.02 1.61
CA LYS A 53 5.29 -6.05 1.30
C LYS A 53 5.56 -6.77 -0.03
N PRO A 54 6.69 -6.49 -0.69
CA PRO A 54 7.16 -7.32 -1.79
C PRO A 54 7.22 -8.80 -1.38
N ARG A 55 6.96 -9.69 -2.33
CA ARG A 55 6.86 -11.16 -2.15
C ARG A 55 5.65 -11.63 -1.34
N ALA A 56 4.76 -10.73 -0.90
CA ALA A 56 3.48 -11.13 -0.33
C ALA A 56 2.70 -12.01 -1.32
N PRO A 57 1.96 -13.03 -0.82
CA PRO A 57 1.23 -13.93 -1.69
C PRO A 57 0.06 -13.21 -2.36
N VAL A 58 -0.22 -13.59 -3.60
CA VAL A 58 -1.46 -13.26 -4.30
C VAL A 58 -2.30 -14.53 -4.31
N LYS A 59 -3.52 -14.44 -3.80
CA LYS A 59 -4.41 -15.59 -3.61
C LYS A 59 -5.72 -15.38 -4.34
N SER A 60 -6.29 -16.45 -4.88
CA SER A 60 -7.69 -16.47 -5.34
C SER A 60 -8.37 -17.69 -4.73
N ALA A 61 -9.58 -17.51 -4.20
CA ALA A 61 -10.32 -18.56 -3.49
C ALA A 61 -9.47 -19.31 -2.41
N GLY A 62 -8.53 -18.60 -1.77
CA GLY A 62 -7.61 -19.16 -0.76
C GLY A 62 -6.35 -19.86 -1.32
N VAL A 63 -6.26 -20.08 -2.64
CA VAL A 63 -5.12 -20.71 -3.32
C VAL A 63 -4.11 -19.65 -3.75
N VAL A 64 -2.81 -19.90 -3.56
CA VAL A 64 -1.74 -19.00 -4.02
C VAL A 64 -1.61 -19.13 -5.54
N VAL A 65 -1.83 -18.02 -6.25
CA VAL A 65 -1.82 -17.94 -7.73
C VAL A 65 -0.70 -17.06 -8.26
N GLY A 66 0.02 -16.37 -7.37
CA GLY A 66 1.09 -15.46 -7.74
C GLY A 66 1.70 -14.75 -6.53
N ARG A 67 2.51 -13.73 -6.79
CA ARG A 67 3.14 -12.90 -5.74
C ARG A 67 3.30 -11.44 -6.14
N VAL A 68 3.38 -10.58 -5.14
CA VAL A 68 3.78 -9.18 -5.31
C VAL A 68 5.24 -9.11 -5.74
N ALA A 69 5.50 -8.55 -6.91
CA ALA A 69 6.84 -8.35 -7.44
C ALA A 69 7.48 -7.07 -6.88
N ALA A 70 6.76 -5.96 -6.94
CA ALA A 70 7.23 -4.65 -6.53
C ALA A 70 6.08 -3.74 -6.11
N ILE A 71 6.40 -2.73 -5.32
CA ILE A 71 5.48 -1.69 -4.86
C ILE A 71 6.19 -0.36 -5.11
N ASN A 72 5.55 0.53 -5.87
CA ASN A 72 6.06 1.86 -6.18
C ASN A 72 5.00 2.90 -5.82
N PHE A 73 5.43 4.11 -5.49
CA PHE A 73 4.54 5.25 -5.29
C PHE A 73 4.44 6.05 -6.59
N ASP A 74 3.21 6.39 -7.01
CA ASP A 74 2.95 7.23 -8.17
C ASP A 74 2.77 8.68 -7.70
N ASP A 75 3.79 9.52 -7.94
CA ASP A 75 3.81 10.94 -7.52
C ASP A 75 2.75 11.80 -8.22
N LYS A 76 2.11 11.32 -9.30
CA LYS A 76 1.07 12.06 -10.03
C LYS A 76 -0.32 11.78 -9.51
N GLN A 77 -0.58 10.53 -9.14
CA GLN A 77 -1.88 10.09 -8.63
C GLN A 77 -1.91 10.00 -7.10
N TYR A 78 -0.74 10.11 -6.44
CA TYR A 78 -0.56 9.92 -4.99
C TYR A 78 -1.08 8.56 -4.51
N GLN A 79 -0.94 7.53 -5.35
CA GLN A 79 -1.37 6.16 -5.09
C GLN A 79 -0.19 5.19 -5.14
N ALA A 80 -0.31 4.07 -4.45
CA ALA A 80 0.64 2.97 -4.56
C ALA A 80 0.31 2.11 -5.78
N THR A 81 1.26 1.99 -6.70
CA THR A 81 1.20 1.05 -7.82
C THR A 81 1.89 -0.26 -7.42
N VAL A 82 1.12 -1.33 -7.32
CA VAL A 82 1.59 -2.67 -6.98
C VAL A 82 1.71 -3.50 -8.26
N THR A 83 2.88 -4.09 -8.47
CA THR A 83 3.16 -5.00 -9.58
C THR A 83 3.03 -6.44 -9.09
N LEU A 84 2.22 -7.24 -9.77
CA LEU A 84 1.91 -8.62 -9.44
C LEU A 84 2.46 -9.54 -10.53
N ASN A 85 3.08 -10.66 -10.13
CA ASN A 85 3.40 -11.76 -11.02
C ASN A 85 2.45 -12.91 -10.74
N LEU A 86 1.56 -13.18 -11.69
CA LEU A 86 0.59 -14.26 -11.65
C LEU A 86 1.12 -15.45 -12.45
N GLU A 87 0.91 -16.67 -11.98
CA GLU A 87 1.36 -17.86 -12.72
C GLU A 87 0.50 -18.08 -13.96
N LYS A 88 1.12 -18.35 -15.12
CA LYS A 88 0.42 -18.51 -16.40
C LYS A 88 -0.61 -19.65 -16.43
N ARG A 89 -0.50 -20.62 -15.51
CA ARG A 89 -1.49 -21.69 -15.36
C ARG A 89 -2.86 -21.18 -14.84
N TYR A 90 -2.91 -19.96 -14.31
CA TYR A 90 -4.12 -19.33 -13.78
C TYR A 90 -4.44 -18.08 -14.62
N GLU A 91 -5.48 -18.18 -15.44
CA GLU A 91 -5.98 -17.07 -16.24
C GLU A 91 -7.12 -16.36 -15.51
N PHE A 92 -7.09 -15.03 -15.51
CA PHE A 92 -8.08 -14.20 -14.85
C PHE A 92 -8.81 -13.32 -15.86
N PRO A 93 -10.14 -13.16 -15.77
CA PRO A 93 -10.90 -12.22 -16.59
C PRO A 93 -10.43 -10.78 -16.44
N ARG A 94 -10.65 -9.94 -17.45
CA ARG A 94 -10.23 -8.53 -17.47
C ARG A 94 -10.85 -7.70 -16.34
N ASP A 95 -12.06 -8.03 -15.94
CA ASP A 95 -12.83 -7.39 -14.86
C ASP A 95 -12.54 -7.98 -13.47
N THR A 96 -11.47 -8.78 -13.34
CA THR A 96 -10.98 -9.24 -12.03
C THR A 96 -10.74 -8.07 -11.08
N SER A 97 -11.16 -8.24 -9.83
CA SER A 97 -10.90 -7.27 -8.77
C SER A 97 -9.77 -7.72 -7.84
N ALA A 98 -9.02 -6.76 -7.30
CA ALA A 98 -7.92 -7.01 -6.37
C ALA A 98 -8.19 -6.33 -5.02
N LYS A 99 -8.08 -7.07 -3.92
CA LYS A 99 -8.37 -6.60 -2.57
C LYS A 99 -7.17 -6.86 -1.67
N ILE A 100 -6.77 -5.89 -0.86
CA ILE A 100 -5.74 -6.13 0.17
C ILE A 100 -6.42 -6.66 1.43
N LEU A 101 -6.05 -7.88 1.81
CA LEU A 101 -6.64 -8.61 2.92
C LEU A 101 -5.56 -8.99 3.94
N THR A 102 -5.97 -9.21 5.19
CA THR A 102 -5.08 -9.66 6.27
C THR A 102 -5.32 -11.15 6.53
N SER A 103 -4.25 -11.92 6.73
CA SER A 103 -4.36 -13.33 7.11
C SER A 103 -4.79 -13.45 8.58
N GLY A 104 -6.09 -13.64 8.82
CA GLY A 104 -6.65 -13.60 10.18
C GLY A 104 -6.60 -12.17 10.76
N LEU A 105 -6.51 -12.06 12.08
CA LEU A 105 -6.54 -10.75 12.77
C LEU A 105 -5.18 -10.03 12.78
N LEU A 106 -4.09 -10.78 12.93
CA LEU A 106 -2.73 -10.26 13.18
C LEU A 106 -1.70 -10.75 12.15
N GLY A 107 -2.14 -11.49 11.14
CA GLY A 107 -1.21 -12.04 10.15
C GLY A 107 -0.72 -10.98 9.16
N GLU A 108 0.07 -11.47 8.21
CA GLU A 108 0.56 -10.65 7.11
C GLU A 108 -0.57 -10.31 6.12
N GLN A 109 -0.39 -9.17 5.45
CA GLN A 109 -1.27 -8.75 4.36
C GLN A 109 -0.93 -9.47 3.06
N TYR A 110 -1.97 -9.76 2.30
CA TYR A 110 -1.89 -10.43 1.00
C TYR A 110 -2.91 -9.82 0.03
N ILE A 111 -2.75 -10.09 -1.26
CA ILE A 111 -3.72 -9.65 -2.27
C ILE A 111 -4.66 -10.80 -2.58
N GLY A 112 -5.95 -10.58 -2.38
CA GLY A 112 -7.03 -11.43 -2.88
C GLY A 112 -7.44 -11.00 -4.29
N LEU A 113 -7.48 -11.95 -5.22
CA LEU A 113 -8.07 -11.78 -6.54
C LEU A 113 -9.44 -12.46 -6.60
N GLU A 114 -10.43 -11.72 -7.07
CA GLU A 114 -11.77 -12.21 -7.33
C GLU A 114 -12.04 -12.07 -8.82
N ALA A 115 -12.16 -13.21 -9.50
CA ALA A 115 -12.42 -13.27 -10.93
C ALA A 115 -13.81 -12.68 -11.22
N GLY A 116 -13.88 -11.84 -12.26
CA GLY A 116 -15.14 -11.35 -12.78
C GLY A 116 -15.74 -12.29 -13.84
N GLY A 117 -16.56 -11.74 -14.73
CA GLY A 117 -17.28 -12.48 -15.76
C GLY A 117 -16.99 -12.04 -17.20
N ASP A 118 -15.96 -11.21 -17.43
CA ASP A 118 -15.58 -10.78 -18.79
C ASP A 118 -15.04 -11.97 -19.60
N ASP A 119 -15.45 -12.07 -20.86
CA ASP A 119 -14.93 -13.07 -21.81
C ASP A 119 -13.45 -12.83 -22.15
N LYS A 120 -12.96 -11.60 -21.97
CA LYS A 120 -11.57 -11.22 -22.23
C LYS A 120 -10.71 -11.48 -21.00
N MET A 121 -9.56 -12.11 -21.20
CA MET A 121 -8.59 -12.37 -20.13
C MET A 121 -7.64 -11.19 -19.91
N LEU A 122 -7.13 -11.06 -18.68
CA LEU A 122 -6.03 -10.17 -18.31
C LEU A 122 -4.76 -10.59 -19.04
N ALA A 123 -4.21 -9.68 -19.84
CA ALA A 123 -2.98 -9.90 -20.58
C ALA A 123 -1.74 -9.45 -19.79
N GLN A 124 -0.56 -9.86 -20.28
CA GLN A 124 0.74 -9.33 -19.84
C GLN A 124 0.74 -7.79 -19.88
N GLY A 125 1.14 -7.17 -18.77
CA GLY A 125 1.15 -5.71 -18.59
C GLY A 125 -0.23 -5.11 -18.30
N GLY A 126 -1.27 -5.94 -18.14
CA GLY A 126 -2.63 -5.49 -17.84
C GLY A 126 -2.73 -4.71 -16.54
N LYS A 127 -3.70 -3.79 -16.48
CA LYS A 127 -4.05 -3.04 -15.27
C LYS A 127 -5.39 -3.52 -14.72
N ILE A 128 -5.40 -3.90 -13.45
CA ILE A 128 -6.62 -4.17 -12.67
C ILE A 128 -7.20 -2.82 -12.24
N THR A 129 -8.43 -2.54 -12.66
CA THR A 129 -9.11 -1.28 -12.37
C THR A 129 -9.98 -1.33 -11.12
N MET A 130 -10.52 -2.50 -10.77
CA MET A 130 -11.31 -2.66 -9.55
C MET A 130 -10.39 -3.06 -8.40
N THR A 131 -10.03 -2.08 -7.56
CA THR A 131 -9.16 -2.30 -6.40
C THR A 131 -9.86 -1.93 -5.10
N GLN A 132 -9.53 -2.65 -4.03
CA GLN A 132 -9.95 -2.32 -2.67
C GLN A 132 -8.71 -2.22 -1.77
N SER A 133 -8.50 -1.02 -1.26
CA SER A 133 -7.39 -0.66 -0.37
C SER A 133 -7.44 -1.41 0.96
N ALA A 134 -6.30 -1.47 1.64
CA ALA A 134 -6.21 -2.06 2.96
C ALA A 134 -7.08 -1.30 3.97
N VAL A 135 -7.75 -2.04 4.85
CA VAL A 135 -8.50 -1.44 5.94
C VAL A 135 -7.58 -1.23 7.14
N VAL A 136 -7.55 0.01 7.64
CA VAL A 136 -6.79 0.41 8.82
C VAL A 136 -7.73 0.32 10.04
N LEU A 137 -7.40 -0.54 11.00
CA LEU A 137 -8.27 -0.84 12.15
C LEU A 137 -8.56 0.42 12.97
N GLU A 138 -7.58 1.30 13.11
CA GLU A 138 -7.68 2.58 13.80
C GLU A 138 -8.80 3.44 13.22
N ASN A 139 -8.94 3.47 11.88
CA ASN A 139 -9.99 4.21 11.20
C ASN A 139 -11.37 3.60 11.46
N LEU A 140 -11.46 2.26 11.51
CA LEU A 140 -12.71 1.58 11.83
C LEU A 140 -13.15 1.84 13.27
N ILE A 141 -12.22 1.81 14.23
CA ILE A 141 -12.51 2.11 15.63
C ILE A 141 -12.97 3.56 15.76
N GLY A 142 -12.28 4.50 15.12
CA GLY A 142 -12.68 5.91 15.09
C GLY A 142 -14.08 6.11 14.50
N GLN A 143 -14.35 5.50 13.35
CA GLN A 143 -15.66 5.55 12.70
C GLN A 143 -16.76 4.94 13.57
N PHE A 144 -16.48 3.82 14.25
CA PHE A 144 -17.40 3.18 15.17
C PHE A 144 -17.71 4.05 16.40
N LEU A 145 -16.69 4.62 17.04
CA LEU A 145 -16.85 5.50 18.21
C LEU A 145 -17.62 6.77 17.84
N TYR A 146 -17.33 7.36 16.68
CA TYR A 146 -18.05 8.53 16.17
C TYR A 146 -19.52 8.23 15.91
N ASN A 147 -19.82 7.14 15.19
CA ASN A 147 -21.20 6.72 14.91
C ASN A 147 -21.97 6.45 16.21
N LYS A 148 -21.35 5.79 17.18
CA LYS A 148 -21.97 5.53 18.49
C LYS A 148 -22.22 6.81 19.30
N ALA A 149 -21.31 7.79 19.23
CA ALA A 149 -21.52 9.10 19.85
C ALA A 149 -22.65 9.89 19.17
N ALA A 150 -22.75 9.82 17.84
CA ALA A 150 -23.83 10.44 17.07
C ALA A 150 -25.21 9.82 17.41
N ASP A 151 -25.30 8.49 17.50
CA ASP A 151 -26.51 7.78 17.93
C ASP A 151 -26.88 8.11 19.39
N ALA A 152 -25.90 8.21 20.28
CA ALA A 152 -26.14 8.60 21.68
C ALA A 152 -26.63 10.05 21.82
N GLY A 153 -26.17 10.95 20.95
CA GLY A 153 -26.65 12.34 20.87
C GLY A 153 -28.05 12.47 20.26
N ALA A 154 -28.48 11.54 19.42
CA ALA A 154 -29.81 11.52 18.82
C ALA A 154 -30.91 10.92 19.74
N GLY A 155 -30.53 10.15 20.76
CA GLY A 155 -31.46 9.46 21.68
C GLY A 155 -31.68 10.12 23.04
N GLY A 156 -31.02 11.24 23.35
CA GLY A 156 -31.05 11.84 24.69
C GLY A 156 -31.07 13.36 24.71
N GLY A 157 -32.27 13.94 24.84
CA GLY A 157 -32.44 15.27 25.44
C GLY A 157 -33.04 16.33 24.52
N GLY A 158 -34.37 16.49 24.60
CA GLY A 158 -34.92 17.83 24.59
C GLY A 158 -34.36 18.58 25.79
N SER A 159 -33.47 19.54 25.56
CA SER A 159 -33.15 20.65 26.47
C SER A 159 -32.25 21.64 25.72
N SER A 160 -32.91 22.66 25.16
CA SER A 160 -32.43 24.05 25.07
C SER A 160 -30.92 24.28 25.10
N ALA A 161 -30.32 24.39 23.92
CA ALA A 161 -29.11 25.19 23.76
C ALA A 161 -29.44 26.64 24.15
N PRO A 162 -28.68 27.31 25.04
CA PRO A 162 -28.84 28.73 25.24
C PRO A 162 -28.42 29.43 23.93
N ALA A 163 -29.27 30.32 23.44
CA ALA A 163 -28.97 31.15 22.29
C ALA A 163 -27.64 31.89 22.52
N PRO A 164 -26.77 32.01 21.50
CA PRO A 164 -25.55 32.80 21.63
C PRO A 164 -25.95 34.24 21.97
N ALA A 165 -25.55 34.71 23.14
CA ALA A 165 -25.66 36.11 23.51
C ALA A 165 -24.98 36.94 22.44
N ALA A 166 -25.75 37.82 21.80
CA ALA A 166 -25.27 38.77 20.83
C ALA A 166 -24.07 39.53 21.41
N ALA A 167 -22.91 39.37 20.78
CA ALA A 167 -21.76 40.21 21.04
C ALA A 167 -22.16 41.68 20.78
N PRO A 168 -21.80 42.64 21.65
CA PRO A 168 -22.04 44.05 21.37
C PRO A 168 -21.27 44.46 20.10
N ALA A 169 -21.97 45.11 19.18
CA ALA A 169 -21.41 45.61 17.94
C ALA A 169 -20.21 46.55 18.23
N PRO A 170 -19.11 46.47 17.45
CA PRO A 170 -18.02 47.41 17.58
C PRO A 170 -18.51 48.82 17.19
N SER A 171 -18.39 49.76 18.12
CA SER A 171 -18.63 51.18 17.87
C SER A 171 -17.69 51.66 16.77
N ALA A 172 -18.26 52.34 15.77
CA ALA A 172 -17.52 52.89 14.63
C ALA A 172 -16.41 53.84 15.10
N PRO A 173 -15.19 53.77 14.53
CA PRO A 173 -14.16 54.76 14.82
C PRO A 173 -14.48 56.10 14.14
N ASP A 174 -14.44 57.17 14.94
CA ASP A 174 -14.59 58.56 14.52
C ASP A 174 -13.66 58.89 13.33
N ALA A 175 -14.28 59.31 12.23
CA ALA A 175 -13.59 59.82 11.06
C ALA A 175 -13.14 61.27 11.33
N SER A 176 -11.89 61.47 11.77
CA SER A 176 -11.24 62.79 11.83
C SER A 176 -9.71 62.73 11.78
N GLY A 177 -9.15 62.46 10.58
CA GLY A 177 -7.83 62.91 10.06
C GLY A 177 -6.53 62.58 10.83
N PRO A 178 -5.32 62.79 10.24
CA PRO A 178 -4.99 63.58 9.05
C PRO A 178 -4.37 62.77 7.89
N ALA A 179 -4.27 63.43 6.72
CA ALA A 179 -3.84 62.89 5.43
C ALA A 179 -2.38 62.37 5.40
N PRO A 180 -2.10 61.25 4.70
CA PRO A 180 -0.73 60.81 4.47
C PRO A 180 -0.07 61.58 3.31
N ALA A 181 1.17 62.00 3.56
CA ALA A 181 2.06 62.65 2.63
C ALA A 181 2.42 61.74 1.44
N ALA A 182 2.48 62.34 0.25
CA ALA A 182 2.84 61.70 -1.00
C ALA A 182 4.28 61.16 -0.98
N LEU A 183 4.45 59.89 -1.35
CA LEU A 183 5.75 59.29 -1.70
C LEU A 183 6.09 59.57 -3.17
N PRO A 184 7.34 59.90 -3.50
CA PRO A 184 7.76 60.20 -4.87
C PRO A 184 7.91 58.94 -5.73
N ALA A 185 7.57 59.12 -7.02
CA ALA A 185 7.65 58.11 -8.07
C ALA A 185 9.09 57.67 -8.37
N ALA A 186 9.31 56.36 -8.48
CA ALA A 186 10.51 55.78 -9.06
C ALA A 186 10.38 55.74 -10.60
N PRO A 187 11.46 56.06 -11.35
CA PRO A 187 11.40 56.21 -12.80
C PRO A 187 11.48 54.86 -13.51
N GLY A 188 10.79 54.77 -14.65
CA GLY A 188 10.81 53.63 -15.54
C GLY A 188 12.10 53.48 -16.34
N MET A 189 12.41 52.22 -16.62
CA MET A 189 13.24 51.74 -17.73
C MET A 189 12.54 50.43 -18.17
N GLY A 190 12.07 50.22 -19.40
CA GLY A 190 12.54 50.75 -20.67
C GLY A 190 13.17 49.62 -21.48
N GLY A 191 12.33 48.87 -22.22
CA GLY A 191 12.60 48.41 -23.59
C GLY A 191 13.51 47.19 -23.83
N SER A 192 13.03 46.34 -24.75
CA SER A 192 13.79 45.66 -25.83
C SER A 192 14.80 44.58 -25.38
N LYS A 193 14.77 43.32 -25.80
CA LYS A 193 14.47 42.70 -27.11
C LYS A 193 14.19 41.21 -26.89
#